data_AF-X0X278-F1
#
_entry.id   AF-X0X278-F1
#
_cell.length_a   1.000
_cell.length_b   1.000
_cell.length_c   1.000
_cell.angle_alpha   90.00
_cell.angle_beta   90.00
_cell.angle_gamma   90.00
#
_symmetry.space_group_name_H-M   'P 1'
#
loop_
_entity.id
_entity.type
_entity.pdbx_description
1 polymer ?
#
loop_
_entity_poly.entity_id
_entity_poly.type
_entity_poly.pdbx_seq_one_letter_code
_entity_poly.pdbx_strand_id
1 'polypeptide(L)'
;MAIGLAGAMIGGMLFLAILIAWFSKDLPSPGQVKRREGFSTQILAREGEVLYDVSASDERREPVSFEEIPEYLKQATVAVEDKNFYEHSGFDLL
;
A
#
# COMPACT_ATOMS: atom_id res chain seq x y z
N MET A 1 -46.64 2.46 2.76
CA MET A 1 -45.44 2.70 3.60
C MET A 1 -44.34 1.69 3.31
N ALA A 2 -44.59 0.38 3.39
CA ALA A 2 -43.58 -0.67 3.14
C ALA A 2 -42.95 -0.67 1.72
N ILE A 3 -43.75 -0.45 0.67
CA ILE A 3 -43.26 -0.41 -0.72
C ILE A 3 -42.31 0.77 -0.96
N GLY A 4 -42.58 1.93 -0.34
CA GLY A 4 -41.71 3.11 -0.42
C GLY A 4 -40.37 2.90 0.29
N LEU A 5 -40.37 2.21 1.44
CA LEU A 5 -39.15 1.85 2.16
C LEU A 5 -38.30 0.84 1.37
N ALA A 6 -38.93 -0.17 0.76
CA ALA A 6 -38.25 -1.13 -0.09
C ALA A 6 -37.60 -0.45 -1.31
N GLY A 7 -38.32 0.47 -1.96
CA GLY A 7 -37.78 1.25 -3.08
C GLY A 7 -36.59 2.13 -2.68
N ALA A 8 -36.65 2.78 -1.51
CA ALA A 8 -35.55 3.59 -0.98
C ALA A 8 -34.30 2.75 -0.66
N MET A 9 -34.46 1.55 -0.07
CA MET A 9 -33.33 0.64 0.18
C MET A 9 -32.66 0.16 -1.11
N ILE A 10 -33.46 -0.25 -2.11
CA ILE A 10 -32.93 -0.69 -3.40
C ILE A 10 -32.20 0.47 -4.10
N GLY A 11 -32.80 1.66 -4.11
CA GLY A 11 -32.19 2.86 -4.67
C GLY A 11 -30.88 3.22 -3.96
N GLY A 12 -30.83 3.15 -2.63
CA GLY A 12 -29.63 3.38 -1.84
C GLY A 12 -28.52 2.37 -2.12
N MET A 13 -28.87 1.08 -2.24
CA MET A 13 -27.90 0.02 -2.56
C MET A 13 -27.35 0.16 -3.97
N LEU A 14 -28.20 0.52 -4.95
CA LEU A 14 -27.77 0.81 -6.32
C LEU A 14 -26.86 2.04 -6.36
N PHE A 15 -27.22 3.11 -5.65
CA PHE A 15 -26.40 4.31 -5.55
C PHE A 15 -25.03 4.01 -4.95
N LEU A 16 -24.96 3.25 -3.85
CA LEU A 16 -23.71 2.83 -3.23
C LEU A 16 -22.86 1.97 -4.18
N ALA A 17 -23.47 1.01 -4.88
CA ALA A 17 -22.77 0.18 -5.86
C ALA A 17 -22.17 1.02 -7.01
N ILE A 18 -22.91 2.01 -7.51
CA ILE A 18 -22.43 2.95 -8.52
C ILE A 18 -21.27 3.78 -7.99
N LEU A 19 -21.35 4.29 -6.76
CA LEU A 19 -20.25 5.03 -6.14
C LEU A 19 -18.99 4.17 -6.01
N ILE A 20 -19.12 2.95 -5.49
CA ILE A 20 -17.98 2.01 -5.37
C ILE A 20 -17.37 1.77 -6.75
N ALA A 21 -18.18 1.44 -7.76
CA ALA A 21 -17.69 1.22 -9.12
C ALA A 21 -16.98 2.46 -9.70
N TRP A 22 -17.52 3.66 -9.45
CA TRP A 22 -16.96 4.91 -9.94
C TRP A 22 -15.59 5.21 -9.30
N PHE A 23 -15.44 5.01 -7.99
CA PHE A 23 -14.16 5.22 -7.31
C PHE A 23 -13.16 4.09 -7.54
N SER A 24 -13.63 2.85 -7.76
CA SER A 24 -12.75 1.71 -8.03
C SER A 24 -12.18 1.68 -9.44
N LYS A 25 -12.77 2.41 -10.40
CA LYS A 25 -12.36 2.34 -11.82
C LYS A 25 -10.90 2.77 -12.07
N ASP A 26 -10.39 3.70 -11.26
CA ASP A 26 -9.04 4.25 -11.40
C ASP A 26 -8.03 3.56 -10.48
N LEU A 27 -8.47 2.62 -9.62
CA LEU A 27 -7.57 1.89 -8.75
C LEU A 27 -6.76 0.86 -9.57
N PRO A 28 -5.45 0.71 -9.29
CA PRO A 28 -4.67 -0.35 -9.88
C PRO A 28 -5.22 -1.72 -9.45
N SER A 29 -5.05 -2.72 -10.31
CA SER A 29 -5.39 -4.09 -9.91
C SER A 29 -4.52 -4.51 -8.70
N PRO A 30 -5.03 -5.35 -7.77
CA PRO A 30 -4.28 -5.72 -6.56
C PRO A 30 -2.87 -6.26 -6.84
N GLY A 31 -2.66 -6.96 -7.97
CA GLY A 31 -1.34 -7.48 -8.36
C GLY A 31 -0.33 -6.42 -8.82
N GLN A 32 -0.79 -5.21 -9.17
CA GLN A 32 0.05 -4.10 -9.62
C GLN A 32 0.55 -3.21 -8.47
N VAL A 33 0.06 -3.42 -7.24
CA VAL A 33 0.51 -2.66 -6.05
C VAL A 33 1.94 -3.02 -5.65
N LYS A 34 2.50 -4.12 -6.17
CA LYS A 34 3.92 -4.43 -6.01
C LYS A 34 4.76 -3.45 -6.82
N ARG A 35 5.48 -2.57 -6.12
CA ARG A 35 6.44 -1.64 -6.74
C ARG A 35 7.56 -2.43 -7.42
N ARG A 36 7.69 -2.27 -8.74
CA ARG A 36 8.74 -2.88 -9.56
C ARG A 36 9.77 -1.87 -10.08
N GLU A 37 9.53 -0.59 -9.84
CA GLU A 37 10.26 0.54 -10.42
C GLU A 37 10.56 1.60 -9.36
N GLY A 38 11.48 2.53 -9.66
CA GLY A 38 11.89 3.60 -8.74
C GLY A 38 12.94 3.19 -7.71
N PHE A 39 13.65 2.09 -7.96
CA PHE A 39 14.87 1.71 -7.25
C PHE A 39 16.10 2.33 -7.93
N SER A 40 17.11 2.64 -7.12
CA SER A 40 18.37 3.21 -7.63
C SER A 40 19.28 2.11 -8.18
N THR A 41 19.95 2.38 -9.29
CA THR A 41 21.05 1.54 -9.79
C THR A 41 22.36 2.07 -9.22
N GLN A 42 23.05 1.25 -8.44
CA GLN A 42 24.32 1.64 -7.81
C GLN A 42 25.51 1.31 -8.72
N ILE A 43 26.39 2.29 -8.91
CA ILE A 43 27.73 2.11 -9.49
C ILE A 43 28.71 1.93 -8.34
N LEU A 44 29.40 0.80 -8.31
CA LEU A 44 30.32 0.43 -7.23
C LEU A 44 31.78 0.58 -7.64
N ALA A 45 32.63 0.94 -6.68
CA ALA A 45 34.08 0.81 -6.78
C ALA A 45 34.47 -0.68 -6.79
N ARG A 46 35.75 -0.97 -7.11
CA ARG A 46 36.27 -2.34 -7.13
C ARG A 46 36.14 -3.02 -5.77
N GLU A 47 36.26 -2.26 -4.70
CA GLU A 47 36.19 -2.69 -3.30
C GLU A 47 34.75 -2.78 -2.77
N GLY A 48 33.75 -2.42 -3.58
CA GLY A 48 32.32 -2.50 -3.23
C GLY A 48 31.71 -1.20 -2.67
N GLU A 49 32.50 -0.13 -2.53
CA GLU A 49 31.99 1.18 -2.10
C GLU A 49 31.06 1.80 -3.15
N VAL A 50 29.93 2.37 -2.73
CA VAL A 50 29.00 3.06 -3.64
C VAL A 50 29.62 4.37 -4.13
N LEU A 51 29.87 4.46 -5.43
CA LEU A 51 30.38 5.67 -6.07
C LEU A 51 29.25 6.61 -6.51
N TYR A 52 28.14 6.03 -6.97
CA TYR A 52 27.02 6.81 -7.50
C TYR A 52 25.70 6.03 -7.52
N ASP A 53 24.60 6.71 -7.20
CA ASP A 53 23.24 6.23 -7.38
C ASP A 53 22.64 6.81 -8.67
N VAL A 54 22.45 5.97 -9.68
CA VAL A 54 21.66 6.33 -10.85
C VAL A 54 20.19 6.10 -10.52
N SER A 55 19.45 7.18 -10.35
CA SER A 55 17.99 7.15 -10.17
C SER A 55 17.32 8.07 -11.17
N ALA A 56 16.17 7.64 -11.68
CA ALA A 56 15.35 8.46 -12.60
C ALA A 56 14.62 9.60 -11.87
N SER A 57 14.51 9.51 -10.53
CA SER A 57 13.94 10.51 -9.64
C SER A 57 14.99 10.95 -8.60
N ASP A 58 14.73 12.03 -7.85
CA ASP A 58 15.58 12.47 -6.72
C ASP A 58 15.56 11.49 -5.53
N GLU A 59 15.04 10.29 -5.72
CA GLU A 59 14.82 9.32 -4.66
C GLU A 59 15.92 8.26 -4.71
N ARG A 60 16.62 8.11 -3.58
CA ARG A 60 17.60 7.05 -3.38
C ARG A 60 16.91 5.90 -2.67
N ARG A 61 16.71 4.79 -3.39
CA ARG A 61 16.01 3.61 -2.86
C ARG A 61 16.83 2.36 -3.09
N GLU A 62 17.23 1.76 -1.98
CA GLU A 62 17.84 0.45 -1.92
C GLU A 62 16.79 -0.57 -1.42
N PRO A 63 16.45 -1.59 -2.21
CA PRO A 63 15.56 -2.65 -1.74
C PRO A 63 16.31 -3.54 -0.73
N VAL A 64 15.67 -3.80 0.41
CA VAL A 64 16.14 -4.77 1.42
C VAL A 64 15.10 -5.86 1.60
N SER A 65 15.54 -7.09 1.86
CA SER A 65 14.64 -8.17 2.23
C SER A 65 14.07 -7.96 3.63
N PHE A 66 12.93 -8.59 3.94
CA PHE A 66 12.30 -8.43 5.24
C PHE A 66 13.18 -8.97 6.38
N GLU A 67 13.98 -10.00 6.09
CA GLU A 67 14.89 -10.66 7.02
C GLU A 67 16.08 -9.76 7.41
N GLU A 68 16.50 -8.86 6.52
CA GLU A 68 17.61 -7.92 6.76
C GLU A 68 17.20 -6.74 7.66
N ILE A 69 15.90 -6.49 7.81
CA ILE A 69 15.40 -5.37 8.64
C ILE A 69 15.55 -5.73 10.12
N PRO A 70 16.20 -4.87 10.95
CA PRO A 70 16.32 -5.10 12.38
C PRO A 70 14.96 -5.22 13.07
N GLU A 71 14.85 -6.16 14.01
CA GLU A 71 13.59 -6.47 14.69
C GLU A 71 12.99 -5.24 15.41
N TYR A 72 13.82 -4.45 16.09
CA TYR A 72 13.36 -3.23 16.76
C TYR A 72 12.80 -2.19 15.77
N LEU A 73 13.29 -2.16 14.52
CA LEU A 73 12.80 -1.23 13.50
C LEU A 73 11.44 -1.68 12.97
N LYS A 74 11.25 -2.99 12.77
CA LYS A 74 9.94 -3.56 12.43
C LYS A 74 8.91 -3.22 13.51
N GLN A 75 9.27 -3.49 14.76
CA GLN A 75 8.40 -3.25 15.92
C GLN A 75 8.09 -1.75 16.10
N ALA A 76 9.08 -0.87 15.94
CA ALA A 76 8.87 0.57 16.04
C ALA A 76 7.91 1.08 14.95
N THR A 77 8.09 0.65 13.70
CA THR A 77 7.20 1.04 12.59
C THR A 77 5.77 0.56 12.85
N VAL A 78 5.58 -0.71 13.23
CA VAL A 78 4.26 -1.27 13.56
C VAL A 78 3.65 -0.49 14.74
N ALA A 79 4.40 -0.22 15.80
CA ALA A 79 3.88 0.52 16.95
C ALA A 79 3.39 1.94 16.63
N VAL A 80 4.02 2.62 15.65
CA VAL A 80 3.68 4.00 15.26
C VAL A 80 2.57 4.06 14.21
N GLU A 81 2.64 3.22 13.18
CA GLU A 81 1.72 3.27 12.04
C GLU A 81 0.45 2.48 12.30
N ASP A 82 0.57 1.28 12.87
CA ASP A 82 -0.54 0.34 13.06
C ASP A 82 -0.18 -0.75 14.09
N LYS A 83 -0.45 -0.47 15.37
CA LYS A 83 -0.09 -1.36 16.49
C LYS A 83 -0.72 -2.76 16.40
N ASN A 84 -1.83 -2.91 15.67
CA ASN A 84 -2.61 -4.14 15.55
C ASN A 84 -2.42 -4.80 14.19
N PHE A 85 -1.44 -4.35 13.40
CA PHE A 85 -1.18 -4.78 12.02
C PHE A 85 -1.18 -6.30 11.81
N TYR A 86 -0.60 -7.04 12.75
CA TYR A 86 -0.50 -8.51 12.68
C TYR A 86 -1.74 -9.25 13.20
N GLU A 87 -2.67 -8.56 13.84
CA GLU A 87 -3.85 -9.15 14.49
C GLU A 87 -5.10 -9.04 13.61
N HIS A 88 -5.24 -7.95 12.87
CA HIS A 88 -6.44 -7.68 12.07
C HIS A 88 -6.32 -8.12 10.61
N SER A 89 -7.46 -8.44 9.99
CA SER A 89 -7.55 -8.88 8.58
C SER A 89 -7.75 -7.72 7.58
N GLY A 90 -7.15 -6.56 7.85
CA GLY A 90 -7.12 -5.40 6.95
C GLY A 90 -8.04 -4.24 7.35
N PHE A 91 -8.87 -4.41 8.37
CA PHE A 91 -9.62 -3.31 8.98
C PHE A 91 -9.58 -3.46 10.49
N ASP A 92 -9.17 -2.40 11.18
CA ASP A 92 -9.26 -2.30 12.62
C ASP A 92 -10.48 -1.46 13.00
N LEU A 93 -11.35 -2.02 13.83
CA LEU A 93 -12.54 -1.33 14.32
C LEU A 93 -12.23 -0.43 15.53
N LEU A 94 -11.12 -0.65 16.24
CA LEU A 94 -10.80 0.01 17.52
C LEU A 94 -9.29 0.25 17.76
#